data_AF-A0A8B7TZU4-F1
#
_entry.id   AF-A0A8B7TZU4-F1
#
_cell.length_a   1.000
_cell.length_b   1.000
_cell.length_c   1.000
_cell.angle_alpha   90.00
_cell.angle_beta   90.00
_cell.angle_gamma   90.00
#
_symmetry.space_group_name_H-M   'P 1'
#
loop_
_entity.id
_entity.type
_entity.pdbx_description
1 polymer ?
#
loop_
_entity_poly.entity_id
_entity_poly.type
_entity_poly.pdbx_seq_one_letter_code
_entity_poly.pdbx_strand_id
1 'polypeptide(L)'
;MCTWYLETVDAEPVQNVAIPLSYSERDPIPGGCNLEFDLDIDPNLYLDYNFFETTIKFAPANLGYSRGADPPPCDIGMGRDFRWRLQYDVYQYFLPENDLTEDVLLQHLQKMAQVPQVKANAVKVVTLTANDKTVVSFSTLRGQGVIYNVIVWDPFLNTSAAYVPAHTYACSFEAVDNNCASLGRLSTKVFFTLFALLGLFICFFGHRFWKTELFFIGFIFLGFFFYILITRLTSIKYDVRLLLTAIAGSIGGTFLVAAWWRFGILTLCMLCIGLVLGFFVSTMTFFTPLGNLKVFHDDAVFWVIFSCIAILIPVIFMGCLRIMNILTCGVIGSYSVVLAIDSYMYTSLSYITLNVLRRALNMDFHRAFTNVPFQTNDFIVLATWGMLAVSGITLQIGRERRQPFPPPHPYKLWKQERERRITNILDPSHHIPPLRERLYGRLTQIKELFQKEQLAGERTPLLL
;
A
#
# COMPACT_ATOMS: atom_id res chain seq x y z
N MET A 1 -6.98 53.11 -8.78
CA MET A 1 -7.43 52.48 -7.53
C MET A 1 -8.36 51.34 -7.94
N CYS A 2 -7.98 50.07 -7.72
CA CYS A 2 -8.86 48.94 -8.01
C CYS A 2 -9.59 48.58 -6.70
N THR A 3 -10.89 48.83 -6.65
CA THR A 3 -11.77 48.39 -5.55
C THR A 3 -12.37 47.04 -5.93
N TRP A 4 -12.15 46.04 -5.08
CA TRP A 4 -12.71 44.71 -5.22
C TRP A 4 -13.77 44.53 -4.13
N TYR A 5 -14.89 43.93 -4.48
CA TYR A 5 -15.95 43.57 -3.55
C TYR A 5 -16.07 42.05 -3.55
N LEU A 6 -16.12 41.45 -2.36
CA LEU A 6 -16.35 40.02 -2.18
C LEU A 6 -17.73 39.85 -1.57
N GLU A 7 -18.57 39.05 -2.20
CA GLU A 7 -19.89 38.68 -1.72
C GLU A 7 -19.86 37.21 -1.31
N THR A 8 -20.37 36.90 -0.13
CA THR A 8 -20.55 35.53 0.36
C THR A 8 -22.04 35.24 0.43
N VAL A 9 -22.44 34.07 -0.07
CA VAL A 9 -23.83 33.60 0.00
C VAL A 9 -24.13 32.99 1.38
N ASP A 10 -23.10 32.58 2.11
CA ASP A 10 -23.24 31.98 3.43
C ASP A 10 -23.46 33.01 4.54
N ALA A 11 -24.30 32.63 5.50
CA ALA A 11 -24.62 33.43 6.68
C ALA A 11 -23.49 33.41 7.74
N GLU A 12 -22.53 32.49 7.60
CA GLU A 12 -21.40 32.35 8.53
C GLU A 12 -20.26 33.31 8.17
N PRO A 13 -19.51 33.81 9.17
CA PRO A 13 -18.38 34.72 8.93
C PRO A 13 -17.25 34.00 8.20
N VAL A 14 -16.99 34.39 6.94
CA VAL A 14 -15.90 33.83 6.11
C VAL A 14 -14.60 34.60 6.33
N GLN A 15 -13.50 33.89 6.58
CA GLN A 15 -12.16 34.48 6.55
C GLN A 15 -11.64 34.54 5.11
N ASN A 16 -11.21 35.72 4.68
CA ASN A 16 -10.77 35.94 3.30
C ASN A 16 -9.32 36.41 3.27
N VAL A 17 -8.51 35.81 2.40
CA VAL A 17 -7.13 36.22 2.14
C VAL A 17 -7.00 36.60 0.67
N ALA A 18 -6.62 37.85 0.42
CA ALA A 18 -6.32 38.33 -0.92
C ALA A 18 -4.81 38.42 -1.12
N ILE A 19 -4.29 37.72 -2.13
CA ILE A 19 -2.87 37.74 -2.48
C ILE A 19 -2.72 38.43 -3.84
N PRO A 20 -2.18 39.66 -3.89
CA PRO A 20 -1.92 40.32 -5.17
C PRO A 20 -0.70 39.67 -5.84
N LEU A 21 -0.91 39.08 -7.01
CA LEU A 21 0.16 38.58 -7.87
C LEU A 21 0.42 39.61 -8.97
N SER A 22 1.65 40.15 -9.00
CA SER A 22 2.07 41.14 -9.98
C SER A 22 2.92 40.50 -11.07
N TYR A 23 2.63 40.84 -12.32
CA TYR A 23 3.35 40.37 -13.50
C TYR A 23 3.88 41.55 -14.29
N SER A 24 5.05 41.40 -14.88
CA SER A 24 5.61 42.32 -15.87
C SER A 24 5.07 42.01 -17.27
N GLU A 25 5.22 42.95 -18.21
CA GLU A 25 4.79 42.77 -19.61
C GLU A 25 5.50 41.62 -20.32
N ARG A 26 6.63 41.16 -19.79
CA ARG A 26 7.43 40.06 -20.35
C ARG A 26 7.17 38.72 -19.67
N ASP A 27 6.44 38.72 -18.55
CA ASP A 27 6.11 37.49 -17.87
C ASP A 27 5.02 36.76 -18.66
N PRO A 28 5.13 35.43 -18.81
CA PRO A 28 4.06 34.64 -19.40
C PRO A 28 2.76 34.81 -18.61
N ILE A 29 1.62 34.72 -19.29
CA ILE A 29 0.29 34.93 -18.69
C ILE A 29 -0.36 33.56 -18.46
N PRO A 30 -0.44 33.07 -17.21
CA PRO A 30 -1.08 31.81 -16.88
C PRO A 30 -2.53 31.79 -17.37
N GLY A 31 -2.92 30.74 -18.10
CA GLY A 31 -4.28 30.60 -18.62
C GLY A 31 -4.69 31.57 -19.73
N GLY A 32 -3.75 32.37 -20.27
CA GLY A 32 -4.04 33.34 -21.33
C GLY A 32 -4.44 32.75 -22.68
N CYS A 33 -4.43 31.42 -22.81
CA CYS A 33 -4.86 30.67 -23.98
C CYS A 33 -5.94 29.65 -23.60
N ASN A 34 -6.90 30.08 -22.77
CA ASN A 34 -8.01 29.25 -22.37
C ASN A 34 -9.06 29.12 -23.50
N LEU A 35 -9.52 27.88 -23.73
CA LEU A 35 -10.63 27.54 -24.63
C LEU A 35 -11.65 26.61 -23.96
N GLU A 36 -11.37 26.14 -22.74
CA GLU A 36 -12.12 25.07 -22.08
C GLU A 36 -12.95 25.58 -20.89
N PHE A 37 -12.46 26.61 -20.18
CA PHE A 37 -13.09 27.14 -18.96
C PHE A 37 -13.80 28.48 -19.19
N ASP A 38 -14.57 28.93 -18.20
CA ASP A 38 -15.47 30.08 -18.33
C ASP A 38 -14.75 31.44 -18.35
N LEU A 39 -13.50 31.53 -17.87
CA LEU A 39 -12.73 32.78 -17.82
C LEU A 39 -11.87 32.94 -19.08
N ASP A 40 -11.90 34.12 -19.71
CA ASP A 40 -11.05 34.40 -20.90
C ASP A 40 -9.55 34.16 -20.62
N ILE A 41 -9.10 34.58 -19.43
CA ILE A 41 -7.77 34.28 -18.89
C ILE A 41 -7.99 33.51 -17.60
N ASP A 42 -7.67 32.22 -17.61
CA ASP A 42 -7.95 31.34 -16.48
C ASP A 42 -6.67 30.80 -15.79
N PRO A 43 -6.16 31.50 -14.77
CA PRO A 43 -4.97 31.07 -14.05
C PRO A 43 -5.28 29.99 -13.00
N ASN A 44 -6.51 29.49 -12.90
CA ASN A 44 -6.89 28.53 -11.87
C ASN A 44 -6.42 27.11 -12.19
N LEU A 45 -6.15 26.36 -11.13
CA LEU A 45 -5.92 24.93 -11.20
C LEU A 45 -7.19 24.20 -10.77
N TYR A 46 -7.73 23.38 -11.66
CA TYR A 46 -8.90 22.55 -11.39
C TYR A 46 -8.44 21.21 -10.84
N LEU A 47 -8.94 20.87 -9.65
CA LEU A 47 -8.66 19.62 -8.98
C LEU A 47 -9.84 18.66 -9.13
N ASP A 48 -9.55 17.45 -9.56
CA ASP A 48 -10.48 16.32 -9.49
C ASP A 48 -9.78 15.15 -8.82
N TYR A 49 -10.44 14.48 -7.88
CA TYR A 49 -9.82 13.38 -7.14
C TYR A 49 -10.78 12.21 -6.97
N ASN A 50 -10.20 11.01 -7.01
CA ASN A 50 -10.87 9.77 -6.67
C ASN A 50 -9.99 8.96 -5.70
N PHE A 51 -10.44 7.76 -5.32
CA PHE A 51 -9.72 6.90 -4.39
C PHE A 51 -8.30 6.49 -4.86
N PHE A 52 -8.06 6.51 -6.17
CA PHE A 52 -6.82 6.06 -6.80
C PHE A 52 -5.90 7.24 -7.12
N GLU A 53 -6.40 8.24 -7.85
CA GLU A 53 -5.62 9.37 -8.35
C GLU A 53 -6.28 10.73 -8.12
N THR A 54 -5.44 11.75 -8.00
CA THR A 54 -5.79 13.16 -7.95
C THR A 54 -5.21 13.81 -9.20
N THR A 55 -6.06 14.44 -10.00
CA THR A 55 -5.69 15.08 -11.26
C THR A 55 -5.81 16.59 -11.13
N ILE A 56 -4.79 17.29 -11.63
CA ILE A 56 -4.86 18.73 -11.86
C ILE A 56 -5.05 19.00 -13.34
N LYS A 57 -5.90 19.96 -13.67
CA LYS A 57 -6.12 20.48 -15.03
C LYS A 57 -5.98 21.99 -15.01
N PHE A 58 -5.40 22.55 -16.06
CA PHE A 58 -5.21 24.00 -16.16
C PHE A 58 -5.17 24.45 -17.62
N ALA A 59 -5.55 25.71 -17.85
CA ALA A 59 -5.52 26.29 -19.18
C ALA A 59 -4.07 26.61 -19.61
N PRO A 60 -3.69 26.41 -20.89
CA PRO A 60 -2.39 26.83 -21.40
C PRO A 60 -2.14 28.33 -21.21
N ALA A 61 -0.88 28.68 -20.96
CA ALA A 61 -0.44 30.07 -20.83
C ALA A 61 -0.20 30.72 -22.20
N ASN A 62 -0.24 32.04 -22.23
CA ASN A 62 0.16 32.85 -23.37
C ASN A 62 1.48 33.60 -23.09
N LEU A 63 2.11 34.13 -24.14
CA LEU A 63 3.25 35.04 -23.98
C LEU A 63 2.81 36.35 -23.32
N GLY A 64 3.73 36.98 -22.60
CA GLY A 64 3.52 38.31 -22.03
C GLY A 64 3.35 39.38 -23.11
N TYR A 65 2.44 40.32 -22.85
CA TYR A 65 2.21 41.50 -23.68
C TYR A 65 1.94 42.73 -22.80
N SER A 66 2.08 43.93 -23.37
CA SER A 66 1.87 45.18 -22.66
C SER A 66 0.40 45.38 -22.28
N ARG A 67 0.16 46.04 -21.15
CA ARG A 67 -1.20 46.25 -20.65
C ARG A 67 -2.01 47.09 -21.65
N GLY A 68 -3.13 46.54 -22.12
CA GLY A 68 -4.02 47.19 -23.07
C GLY A 68 -3.67 46.94 -24.55
N ALA A 69 -2.61 46.17 -24.83
CA ALA A 69 -2.38 45.63 -26.16
C ALA A 69 -3.20 44.35 -26.38
N ASP A 70 -3.42 43.99 -27.65
CA ASP A 70 -4.08 42.74 -28.01
C ASP A 70 -3.19 41.53 -27.69
N PRO A 71 -3.77 40.44 -27.15
CA PRO A 71 -3.02 39.25 -26.81
C PRO A 71 -2.43 38.59 -28.06
N PRO A 72 -1.20 38.03 -27.97
CA PRO A 72 -0.64 37.26 -29.07
C PRO A 72 -1.48 36.00 -29.31
N PRO A 73 -1.54 35.50 -30.55
CA PRO A 73 -2.39 34.38 -30.88
C PRO A 73 -1.84 33.05 -30.35
N CYS A 74 -2.74 32.23 -29.81
CA CYS A 74 -2.38 31.08 -28.98
C CYS A 74 -1.88 29.83 -29.73
N ASP A 75 -2.25 29.59 -31.00
CA ASP A 75 -1.87 28.35 -31.71
C ASP A 75 -1.73 28.53 -33.23
N ILE A 76 -1.11 29.62 -33.66
CA ILE A 76 -0.90 29.90 -35.10
C ILE A 76 0.41 29.26 -35.61
N GLY A 77 1.35 28.95 -34.73
CA GLY A 77 2.59 28.27 -35.11
C GLY A 77 3.36 27.69 -33.94
N MET A 78 4.30 26.80 -34.25
CA MET A 78 5.21 26.16 -33.27
C MET A 78 6.55 26.91 -33.12
N GLY A 79 6.64 28.11 -33.70
CA GLY A 79 7.85 28.94 -33.70
C GLY A 79 8.15 29.61 -32.35
N ARG A 80 9.26 30.34 -32.30
CA ARG A 80 9.73 31.05 -31.08
C ARG A 80 8.86 32.23 -30.67
N ASP A 81 8.02 32.72 -31.57
CA ASP A 81 7.14 33.87 -31.35
C ASP A 81 5.77 33.46 -30.79
N PHE A 82 5.57 32.17 -30.53
CA PHE A 82 4.32 31.61 -30.04
C PHE A 82 4.51 30.92 -28.68
N ARG A 83 3.38 30.63 -28.01
CA ARG A 83 3.35 29.96 -26.69
C ARG A 83 4.04 28.60 -26.67
N TRP A 84 4.29 27.98 -27.83
CA TRP A 84 4.91 26.67 -27.95
C TRP A 84 6.31 26.58 -27.34
N ARG A 85 6.99 27.71 -27.12
CA ARG A 85 8.26 27.77 -26.39
C ARG A 85 8.13 27.63 -24.88
N LEU A 86 6.94 27.88 -24.32
CA LEU A 86 6.72 27.89 -22.88
C LEU A 86 6.79 26.48 -22.30
N GLN A 87 7.31 26.40 -21.09
CA GLN A 87 7.39 25.16 -20.32
C GLN A 87 6.63 25.31 -19.02
N TYR A 88 5.98 24.24 -18.57
CA TYR A 88 5.18 24.23 -17.36
C TYR A 88 5.83 23.32 -16.33
N ASP A 89 6.37 23.92 -15.29
CA ASP A 89 6.93 23.19 -14.16
C ASP A 89 5.84 22.96 -13.12
N VAL A 90 5.50 21.70 -12.87
CA VAL A 90 4.48 21.32 -11.91
C VAL A 90 5.14 21.02 -10.57
N TYR A 91 4.64 21.69 -9.53
CA TYR A 91 5.14 21.60 -8.16
C TYR A 91 4.08 20.97 -7.25
N GLN A 92 4.57 20.20 -6.29
CA GLN A 92 3.77 19.58 -5.24
C GLN A 92 4.35 19.96 -3.88
N TYR A 93 3.48 20.34 -2.95
CA TYR A 93 3.83 20.66 -1.57
C TYR A 93 2.91 19.93 -0.60
N PHE A 94 3.49 19.18 0.33
CA PHE A 94 2.75 18.44 1.33
C PHE A 94 2.57 19.27 2.60
N LEU A 95 1.35 19.32 3.11
CA LEU A 95 1.02 19.93 4.40
C LEU A 95 1.45 19.02 5.56
N PRO A 96 1.61 19.55 6.79
CA PRO A 96 1.86 18.73 7.96
C PRO A 96 0.79 17.64 8.16
N GLU A 97 1.22 16.41 8.48
CA GLU A 97 0.31 15.31 8.79
C GLU A 97 -0.54 15.61 10.02
N ASN A 98 -1.81 15.18 10.00
CA ASN A 98 -2.75 15.28 11.12
C ASN A 98 -3.10 16.71 11.57
N ASP A 99 -2.70 17.73 10.81
CA ASP A 99 -3.13 19.12 11.00
C ASP A 99 -4.09 19.51 9.87
N LEU A 100 -5.36 19.71 10.24
CA LEU A 100 -6.45 20.07 9.33
C LEU A 100 -6.94 21.50 9.57
N THR A 101 -6.18 22.31 10.31
CA THR A 101 -6.60 23.67 10.67
C THR A 101 -6.49 24.63 9.48
N GLU A 102 -7.43 25.57 9.41
CA GLU A 102 -7.50 26.58 8.35
C GLU A 102 -6.30 27.53 8.37
N ASP A 103 -5.84 27.93 9.57
CA ASP A 103 -4.71 28.83 9.74
C ASP A 103 -3.42 28.27 9.11
N VAL A 104 -3.17 26.98 9.35
CA VAL A 104 -2.00 26.27 8.80
C VAL A 104 -2.13 26.16 7.29
N LEU A 105 -3.31 25.79 6.78
CA LEU A 105 -3.57 25.77 5.33
C LEU A 105 -3.27 27.14 4.68
N LEU A 106 -3.81 28.23 5.23
CA LEU A 106 -3.61 29.58 4.70
C LEU A 106 -2.13 30.00 4.72
N GLN A 107 -1.42 29.72 5.83
CA GLN A 107 0.00 29.99 5.95
C GLN A 107 0.84 29.25 4.89
N HIS A 108 0.49 28.00 4.60
CA HIS A 108 1.20 27.19 3.61
C HIS A 108 0.77 27.51 2.16
N LEU A 109 -0.47 27.93 1.93
CA LEU A 109 -0.91 28.48 0.64
C LEU A 109 -0.14 29.74 0.26
N GLN A 110 0.14 30.63 1.22
CA GLN A 110 0.98 31.81 0.98
C GLN A 110 2.36 31.42 0.48
N LYS A 111 2.98 30.38 1.05
CA LYS A 111 4.29 29.84 0.59
C LYS A 111 4.24 29.25 -0.82
N MET A 112 3.04 28.93 -1.31
CA MET A 112 2.79 28.36 -2.62
C MET A 112 2.22 29.36 -3.62
N ALA A 113 2.14 30.65 -3.30
CA ALA A 113 1.56 31.66 -4.19
C ALA A 113 2.60 32.27 -5.15
N GLN A 114 3.78 32.66 -4.65
CA GLN A 114 4.79 33.34 -5.46
C GLN A 114 5.85 32.37 -6.00
N VAL A 115 6.26 32.59 -7.25
CA VAL A 115 7.32 31.80 -7.93
C VAL A 115 8.56 31.51 -7.06
N PRO A 116 9.23 32.50 -6.42
CA PRO A 116 10.42 32.21 -5.62
C PRO A 116 10.11 31.34 -4.39
N GLN A 117 8.94 31.53 -3.78
CA GLN A 117 8.54 30.77 -2.59
C GLN A 117 8.18 29.33 -2.95
N VAL A 118 7.49 29.12 -4.08
CA VAL A 118 7.18 27.79 -4.62
C VAL A 118 8.48 27.04 -4.92
N LYS A 119 9.43 27.67 -5.63
CA LYS A 119 10.72 27.06 -5.96
C LYS A 119 11.57 26.72 -4.72
N ALA A 120 11.42 27.47 -3.62
CA ALA A 120 12.15 27.26 -2.39
C ALA A 120 11.56 26.17 -1.48
N ASN A 121 10.23 25.99 -1.49
CA ASN A 121 9.53 25.15 -0.53
C ASN A 121 8.97 23.85 -1.13
N ALA A 122 8.65 23.83 -2.43
CA ALA A 122 7.95 22.73 -3.08
C ALA A 122 8.88 21.86 -3.92
N VAL A 123 8.45 20.62 -4.16
CA VAL A 123 9.18 19.68 -5.01
C VAL A 123 8.66 19.81 -6.44
N LYS A 124 9.57 20.07 -7.38
CA LYS A 124 9.29 20.01 -8.82
C LYS A 124 9.10 18.55 -9.23
N VAL A 125 7.91 18.19 -9.72
CA VAL A 125 7.55 16.82 -10.09
C VAL A 125 7.84 16.54 -11.56
N VAL A 126 7.39 17.44 -12.45
CA VAL A 126 7.52 17.26 -13.89
C VAL A 126 7.58 18.61 -14.60
N THR A 127 8.28 18.65 -15.74
CA THR A 127 8.19 19.75 -16.71
C THR A 127 7.38 19.28 -17.91
N LEU A 128 6.29 19.97 -18.21
CA LEU A 128 5.48 19.76 -19.39
C LEU A 128 5.89 20.75 -20.48
N THR A 129 5.86 20.29 -21.72
CA THR A 129 6.04 21.11 -22.91
C THR A 129 4.69 21.41 -23.56
N ALA A 130 4.66 22.29 -24.55
CA ALA A 130 3.43 22.58 -25.30
C ALA A 130 2.83 21.37 -26.05
N ASN A 131 3.61 20.30 -26.27
CA ASN A 131 3.11 19.04 -26.83
C ASN A 131 2.37 18.18 -25.80
N ASP A 132 2.67 18.37 -24.52
CA ASP A 132 2.07 17.59 -23.45
C ASP A 132 0.70 18.18 -23.09
N LYS A 133 -0.22 17.33 -22.63
CA LYS A 133 -1.51 17.81 -22.12
C LYS A 133 -1.29 18.56 -20.81
N THR A 134 -2.05 19.64 -20.59
CA THR A 134 -2.07 20.42 -19.33
C THR A 134 -2.87 19.71 -18.23
N VAL A 135 -2.67 18.39 -18.13
CA VAL A 135 -3.31 17.51 -17.15
C VAL A 135 -2.24 16.63 -16.52
N VAL A 136 -2.18 16.61 -15.20
CA VAL A 136 -1.22 15.78 -14.45
C VAL A 136 -1.94 15.00 -13.36
N SER A 137 -1.66 13.69 -13.30
CA SER A 137 -2.19 12.78 -12.27
C SER A 137 -1.16 12.53 -11.17
N PHE A 138 -1.64 12.41 -9.94
CA PHE A 138 -0.88 12.06 -8.74
C PHE A 138 -1.58 10.93 -7.99
N SER A 139 -0.84 10.13 -7.23
CA SER A 139 -1.44 9.13 -6.34
C SER A 139 -2.22 9.82 -5.21
N THR A 140 -3.47 9.45 -4.99
CA THR A 140 -4.31 10.09 -3.98
C THR A 140 -3.87 9.72 -2.56
N LEU A 141 -3.50 10.70 -1.74
CA LEU A 141 -3.18 10.50 -0.33
C LEU A 141 -4.36 10.98 0.51
N ARG A 142 -5.24 10.06 0.92
CA ARG A 142 -6.46 10.43 1.62
C ARG A 142 -6.14 10.96 3.01
N GLY A 143 -6.69 12.13 3.35
CA GLY A 143 -6.49 12.81 4.63
C GLY A 143 -5.16 13.54 4.77
N GLN A 144 -4.27 13.41 3.79
CA GLN A 144 -3.03 14.16 3.70
C GLN A 144 -3.26 15.41 2.86
N GLY A 145 -2.98 16.58 3.42
CA GLY A 145 -3.09 17.84 2.70
C GLY A 145 -2.00 18.00 1.65
N VAL A 146 -2.39 18.35 0.43
CA VAL A 146 -1.46 18.61 -0.67
C VAL A 146 -1.85 19.92 -1.37
N ILE A 147 -0.87 20.77 -1.62
CA ILE A 147 -1.00 21.98 -2.43
C ILE A 147 -0.24 21.77 -3.74
N TYR A 148 -0.92 21.99 -4.85
CA TYR A 148 -0.35 21.96 -6.19
C TYR A 148 -0.19 23.38 -6.72
N ASN A 149 0.91 23.62 -7.41
CA ASN A 149 1.07 24.83 -8.21
C ASN A 149 1.80 24.51 -9.52
N VAL A 150 1.55 25.29 -10.56
CA VAL A 150 2.22 25.23 -11.85
C VAL A 150 2.94 26.55 -12.07
N ILE A 151 4.21 26.49 -12.45
CA ILE A 151 4.97 27.67 -12.87
C ILE A 151 5.19 27.56 -14.37
N VAL A 152 4.67 28.53 -15.12
CA VAL A 152 5.03 28.69 -16.52
C VAL A 152 6.35 29.47 -16.60
N TRP A 153 7.29 28.92 -17.35
CA TRP A 153 8.61 29.49 -17.59
C TRP A 153 8.82 29.73 -19.08
N ASP A 154 9.32 30.92 -19.41
CA ASP A 154 9.77 31.27 -20.74
C ASP A 154 11.30 31.10 -20.83
N PRO A 155 11.79 30.08 -21.56
CA PRO A 155 13.22 29.84 -21.69
C PRO A 155 13.96 30.92 -22.50
N PHE A 156 13.25 31.70 -23.31
CA PHE A 156 13.87 32.73 -24.16
C PHE A 156 14.07 34.05 -23.39
N LEU A 157 13.06 34.48 -22.65
CA LEU A 157 13.12 35.72 -21.85
C LEU A 157 13.61 35.49 -20.42
N ASN A 158 13.72 34.22 -20.01
CA ASN A 158 14.02 33.79 -18.64
C ASN A 158 13.07 34.41 -17.59
N THR A 159 11.81 34.57 -17.98
CA THR A 159 10.72 35.07 -17.14
C THR A 159 9.80 33.93 -16.72
N SER A 160 9.07 34.09 -15.62
CA SER A 160 8.18 33.04 -15.13
C SER A 160 7.03 33.60 -14.31
N ALA A 161 5.88 32.96 -14.44
CA ALA A 161 4.66 33.27 -13.70
C ALA A 161 4.10 32.00 -13.06
N ALA A 162 3.42 32.15 -11.93
CA ALA A 162 2.77 31.06 -11.23
C ALA A 162 1.26 31.06 -11.52
N TYR A 163 0.67 29.87 -11.63
CA TYR A 163 -0.77 29.69 -11.57
C TYR A 163 -1.27 29.89 -10.13
N VAL A 164 -2.59 29.98 -9.98
CA VAL A 164 -3.22 30.04 -8.66
C VAL A 164 -3.09 28.65 -8.00
N PRO A 165 -2.49 28.55 -6.80
CA PRO A 165 -2.33 27.25 -6.14
C PRO A 165 -3.69 26.67 -5.77
N ALA A 166 -3.83 25.36 -5.93
CA ALA A 166 -5.02 24.62 -5.52
C ALA A 166 -4.64 23.53 -4.51
N HIS A 167 -5.52 23.26 -3.56
CA HIS A 167 -5.26 22.32 -2.47
C HIS A 167 -6.35 21.26 -2.34
N THR A 168 -6.00 20.11 -1.79
CA THR A 168 -6.96 19.06 -1.45
C THR A 168 -6.42 18.15 -0.34
N TYR A 169 -7.34 17.62 0.47
CA TYR A 169 -7.07 16.51 1.41
C TYR A 169 -7.60 15.17 0.88
N ALA A 170 -8.15 15.17 -0.35
CA ALA A 170 -8.81 14.03 -1.00
C ALA A 170 -9.90 13.35 -0.14
N CYS A 171 -10.61 14.16 0.63
CA CYS A 171 -11.73 13.78 1.48
C CYS A 171 -12.65 14.99 1.70
N SER A 172 -13.88 14.72 2.13
CA SER A 172 -14.83 15.76 2.54
C SER A 172 -14.75 15.98 4.05
N PHE A 173 -14.87 17.25 4.48
CA PHE A 173 -14.99 17.62 5.89
C PHE A 173 -16.43 17.50 6.41
N GLU A 174 -17.42 17.63 5.53
CA GLU A 174 -18.85 17.65 5.86
C GLU A 174 -19.49 16.24 5.90
N ALA A 175 -18.88 15.27 5.22
CA ALA A 175 -19.46 13.93 5.13
C ALA A 175 -19.59 13.26 6.50
N VAL A 176 -20.80 12.78 6.84
CA VAL A 176 -21.09 12.11 8.12
C VAL A 176 -20.25 10.84 8.30
N ASP A 177 -20.09 10.08 7.21
CA ASP A 177 -19.23 8.90 7.15
C ASP A 177 -18.01 9.20 6.27
N ASN A 178 -16.82 8.67 6.65
CA ASN A 178 -15.60 8.80 5.86
C ASN A 178 -15.06 10.25 5.71
N ASN A 179 -15.29 11.11 6.69
CA ASN A 179 -14.68 12.45 6.72
C ASN A 179 -13.14 12.41 6.82
N CYS A 180 -12.51 13.58 6.62
CA CYS A 180 -11.06 13.76 6.76
C CYS A 180 -10.52 13.46 8.17
N ALA A 181 -11.34 13.66 9.21
CA ALA A 181 -10.97 13.41 10.60
C ALA A 181 -10.96 11.91 10.96
N SER A 182 -11.71 11.08 10.24
CA SER A 182 -11.82 9.65 10.50
C SER A 182 -10.68 8.88 9.82
N LEU A 183 -9.63 8.57 10.60
CA LEU A 183 -8.55 7.67 10.16
C LEU A 183 -9.10 6.26 9.93
N GLY A 184 -9.39 5.93 8.68
CA GLY A 184 -9.70 4.57 8.22
C GLY A 184 -10.99 3.97 8.80
N ARG A 185 -11.44 2.88 8.16
CA ARG A 185 -12.63 2.14 8.63
C ARG A 185 -12.26 1.20 9.78
N LEU A 186 -13.22 0.97 10.68
CA LEU A 186 -13.04 0.03 11.80
C LEU A 186 -12.69 -1.38 11.31
N SER A 187 -13.30 -1.82 10.22
CA SER A 187 -13.01 -3.12 9.57
C SER A 187 -11.54 -3.26 9.19
N THR A 188 -10.95 -2.22 8.59
CA THR A 188 -9.53 -2.16 8.22
C THR A 188 -8.62 -2.22 9.44
N LYS A 189 -8.95 -1.50 10.51
CA LYS A 189 -8.21 -1.51 11.78
C LYS A 189 -8.19 -2.90 12.39
N VAL A 190 -9.35 -3.56 12.50
CA VAL A 190 -9.46 -4.92 13.06
C VAL A 190 -8.69 -5.93 12.21
N PHE A 191 -8.78 -5.82 10.88
CA PHE A 191 -8.07 -6.73 9.98
C PHE A 191 -6.55 -6.59 10.10
N PHE A 192 -6.01 -5.36 9.99
CA PHE A 192 -4.56 -5.16 10.02
C PHE A 192 -3.97 -5.38 11.42
N THR A 193 -4.70 -5.14 12.50
CA THR A 193 -4.22 -5.51 13.85
C THR A 193 -4.06 -7.01 14.03
N LEU A 194 -5.06 -7.81 13.65
CA LEU A 194 -4.96 -9.27 13.69
C LEU A 194 -3.83 -9.79 12.79
N PHE A 195 -3.70 -9.19 11.60
CA PHE A 195 -2.64 -9.52 10.65
C PHE A 195 -1.25 -9.17 11.20
N ALA A 196 -1.11 -8.03 11.88
CA ALA A 196 0.13 -7.60 12.53
C ALA A 196 0.52 -8.46 13.73
N LEU A 197 -0.45 -8.91 14.54
CA LEU A 197 -0.16 -9.86 15.63
C LEU A 197 0.40 -11.17 15.09
N LEU A 198 -0.19 -11.70 14.01
CA LEU A 198 0.30 -12.89 13.34
C LEU A 198 1.67 -12.65 12.69
N GLY A 199 1.85 -11.52 12.01
CA GLY A 199 3.11 -11.18 11.36
C GLY A 199 4.25 -10.90 12.36
N LEU A 200 3.97 -10.31 13.52
CA LEU A 200 4.95 -10.14 14.60
C LEU A 200 5.38 -11.50 15.17
N PHE A 201 4.45 -12.44 15.36
CA PHE A 201 4.79 -13.81 15.74
C PHE A 201 5.72 -14.46 14.71
N ILE A 202 5.44 -14.29 13.42
CA ILE A 202 6.23 -14.84 12.32
C ILE A 202 7.60 -14.15 12.20
N CYS A 203 7.67 -12.85 12.48
CA CYS A 203 8.92 -12.08 12.48
C CYS A 203 9.96 -12.67 13.46
N PHE A 204 9.53 -13.19 14.61
CA PHE A 204 10.44 -13.74 15.62
C PHE A 204 10.53 -15.27 15.65
N PHE A 205 9.47 -15.97 15.24
CA PHE A 205 9.35 -17.42 15.41
C PHE A 205 8.94 -18.17 14.13
N GLY A 206 8.80 -17.48 13.00
CA GLY A 206 8.25 -18.04 11.76
C GLY A 206 8.99 -19.28 11.27
N HIS A 207 10.33 -19.20 11.15
CA HIS A 207 11.12 -20.33 10.65
C HIS A 207 10.99 -21.58 11.54
N ARG A 208 10.92 -21.43 12.88
CA ARG A 208 10.68 -22.55 13.81
C ARG A 208 9.29 -23.15 13.61
N PHE A 209 8.27 -22.30 13.45
CA PHE A 209 6.90 -22.71 13.23
C PHE A 209 6.53 -22.69 11.74
N TRP A 210 7.22 -23.53 10.97
CA TRP A 210 7.04 -23.65 9.52
C TRP A 210 5.57 -23.74 9.06
N LYS A 211 4.70 -24.44 9.80
CA LYS A 211 3.27 -24.55 9.45
C LYS A 211 2.54 -23.21 9.51
N THR A 212 2.83 -22.38 10.51
CA THR A 212 2.19 -21.06 10.64
C THR A 212 2.74 -20.08 9.61
N GLU A 213 4.03 -20.19 9.29
CA GLU A 213 4.63 -19.41 8.21
C GLU A 213 3.99 -19.73 6.86
N LEU A 214 3.87 -21.01 6.49
CA LEU A 214 3.21 -21.41 5.24
C LEU A 214 1.76 -20.92 5.18
N PHE A 215 1.03 -20.99 6.31
CA PHE A 215 -0.33 -20.45 6.37
C PHE A 215 -0.35 -18.95 6.06
N PHE A 216 0.55 -18.17 6.67
CA PHE A 216 0.62 -16.73 6.47
C PHE A 216 1.04 -16.32 5.06
N ILE A 217 2.04 -16.98 4.50
CA ILE A 217 2.50 -16.72 3.13
C ILE A 217 1.42 -17.10 2.11
N GLY A 218 0.76 -18.25 2.30
CA GLY A 218 -0.39 -18.64 1.48
C GLY A 218 -1.56 -17.67 1.61
N PHE A 219 -1.79 -17.13 2.82
CA PHE A 219 -2.79 -16.09 3.07
C PHE A 219 -2.50 -14.81 2.31
N ILE A 220 -1.26 -14.32 2.34
CA ILE A 220 -0.85 -13.12 1.59
C ILE A 220 -1.00 -13.35 0.09
N PHE A 221 -0.46 -14.46 -0.41
CA PHE A 221 -0.40 -14.74 -1.84
C PHE A 221 -1.80 -14.84 -2.47
N LEU A 222 -2.66 -15.70 -1.91
CA LEU A 222 -4.02 -15.86 -2.43
C LEU A 222 -4.94 -14.71 -2.02
N GLY A 223 -4.78 -14.14 -0.83
CA GLY A 223 -5.53 -12.98 -0.39
C GLY A 223 -5.34 -11.78 -1.31
N PHE A 224 -4.08 -11.48 -1.68
CA PHE A 224 -3.76 -10.39 -2.61
C PHE A 224 -4.34 -10.63 -4.01
N PHE A 225 -4.15 -11.83 -4.56
CA PHE A 225 -4.68 -12.17 -5.88
C PHE A 225 -6.21 -12.09 -5.93
N PHE A 226 -6.90 -12.67 -4.94
CA PHE A 226 -8.36 -12.61 -4.87
C PHE A 226 -8.88 -11.21 -4.57
N TYR A 227 -8.15 -10.39 -3.80
CA TYR A 227 -8.53 -8.98 -3.60
C TYR A 227 -8.58 -8.24 -4.93
N ILE A 228 -7.57 -8.41 -5.78
CA ILE A 228 -7.56 -7.82 -7.12
C ILE A 228 -8.72 -8.34 -7.95
N LEU A 229 -8.89 -9.67 -8.00
CA LEU A 229 -9.95 -10.31 -8.80
C LEU A 229 -11.35 -9.84 -8.38
N ILE A 230 -11.65 -9.86 -7.08
CA ILE A 230 -12.95 -9.42 -6.53
C ILE A 230 -13.17 -7.94 -6.83
N THR A 231 -12.16 -7.09 -6.63
CA THR A 231 -12.29 -5.65 -6.89
C THR A 231 -12.52 -5.33 -8.35
N ARG A 232 -11.87 -6.07 -9.27
CA ARG A 232 -11.99 -5.84 -10.72
C ARG A 232 -13.28 -6.40 -11.30
N LEU A 233 -13.77 -7.52 -10.77
CA LEU A 233 -14.95 -8.21 -11.31
C LEU A 233 -16.27 -7.83 -10.62
N THR A 234 -16.22 -7.27 -9.41
CA THR A 234 -17.43 -7.02 -8.61
C THR A 234 -17.42 -5.64 -7.97
N SER A 235 -18.58 -4.98 -7.95
CA SER A 235 -18.81 -3.68 -7.30
C SER A 235 -19.35 -3.84 -5.87
N ILE A 236 -18.75 -4.74 -5.09
CA ILE A 236 -19.20 -5.06 -3.73
C ILE A 236 -18.65 -4.01 -2.73
N LYS A 237 -19.42 -3.73 -1.66
CA LYS A 237 -18.98 -2.87 -0.55
C LYS A 237 -17.63 -3.32 0.03
N TYR A 238 -16.80 -2.36 0.40
CA TYR A 238 -15.44 -2.60 0.91
C TYR A 238 -15.37 -3.60 2.07
N ASP A 239 -16.28 -3.52 3.04
CA ASP A 239 -16.23 -4.39 4.23
C ASP A 239 -16.48 -5.86 3.87
N VAL A 240 -17.41 -6.11 2.95
CA VAL A 240 -17.70 -7.45 2.43
C VAL A 240 -16.54 -7.96 1.57
N ARG A 241 -15.92 -7.07 0.78
CA ARG A 241 -14.72 -7.39 0.01
C ARG A 241 -13.57 -7.82 0.93
N LEU A 242 -13.32 -7.07 2.00
CA LEU A 242 -12.28 -7.40 2.98
C LEU A 242 -12.53 -8.75 3.63
N LEU A 243 -13.78 -9.04 4.03
CA LEU A 243 -14.17 -10.34 4.58
C LEU A 243 -13.92 -11.49 3.58
N LEU A 244 -14.36 -11.32 2.32
CA LEU A 244 -14.18 -12.35 1.29
C LEU A 244 -12.69 -12.61 1.02
N THR A 245 -11.86 -11.57 1.07
CA THR A 245 -10.41 -11.70 0.91
C THR A 245 -9.74 -12.41 2.08
N ALA A 246 -10.22 -12.19 3.31
CA ALA A 246 -9.77 -12.93 4.48
C ALA A 246 -10.13 -14.43 4.40
N ILE A 247 -11.32 -14.75 3.89
CA ILE A 247 -11.76 -16.13 3.67
C ILE A 247 -10.89 -16.79 2.58
N ALA A 248 -10.73 -16.14 1.44
CA ALA A 248 -9.91 -16.63 0.33
C ALA A 248 -8.44 -16.83 0.74
N GLY A 249 -7.88 -15.87 1.49
CA GLY A 249 -6.54 -15.99 2.07
C GLY A 249 -6.44 -17.18 3.04
N SER A 250 -7.43 -17.39 3.90
CA SER A 250 -7.43 -18.52 4.85
C SER A 250 -7.48 -19.87 4.13
N ILE A 251 -8.29 -19.97 3.06
CA ILE A 251 -8.32 -21.14 2.18
C ILE A 251 -6.95 -21.34 1.52
N GLY A 252 -6.30 -20.25 1.10
CA GLY A 252 -4.98 -20.31 0.51
C GLY A 252 -3.86 -20.77 1.44
N GLY A 253 -3.84 -20.24 2.66
CA GLY A 253 -2.92 -20.67 3.71
C GLY A 253 -3.11 -22.14 4.07
N THR A 254 -4.36 -22.59 4.25
CA THR A 254 -4.65 -24.01 4.53
C THR A 254 -4.27 -24.91 3.35
N PHE A 255 -4.52 -24.49 2.12
CA PHE A 255 -4.11 -25.21 0.91
C PHE A 255 -2.60 -25.38 0.82
N LEU A 256 -1.81 -24.32 1.05
CA LEU A 256 -0.35 -24.41 0.99
C LEU A 256 0.21 -25.33 2.07
N VAL A 257 -0.33 -25.25 3.29
CA VAL A 257 0.02 -26.17 4.39
C VAL A 257 -0.35 -27.61 4.06
N ALA A 258 -1.54 -27.85 3.50
CA ALA A 258 -2.01 -29.18 3.11
C ALA A 258 -1.16 -29.76 1.97
N ALA A 259 -0.81 -28.95 0.97
CA ALA A 259 0.05 -29.36 -0.14
C ALA A 259 1.44 -29.76 0.35
N TRP A 260 2.05 -28.97 1.23
CA TRP A 260 3.31 -29.33 1.88
C TRP A 260 3.18 -30.60 2.72
N TRP A 261 2.12 -30.71 3.53
CA TRP A 261 1.92 -31.85 4.42
C TRP A 261 1.72 -33.16 3.64
N ARG A 262 0.96 -33.12 2.54
CA ARG A 262 0.59 -34.28 1.73
C ARG A 262 1.67 -34.71 0.76
N PHE A 263 2.23 -33.76 0.00
CA PHE A 263 3.16 -34.05 -1.10
C PHE A 263 4.63 -33.78 -0.75
N GLY A 264 4.90 -33.02 0.32
CA GLY A 264 6.26 -32.66 0.71
C GLY A 264 6.99 -31.81 -0.33
N ILE A 265 6.26 -31.09 -1.19
CA ILE A 265 6.84 -30.27 -2.25
C ILE A 265 7.41 -28.99 -1.62
N LEU A 266 8.64 -29.11 -1.11
CA LEU A 266 9.36 -28.01 -0.50
C LEU A 266 9.68 -26.90 -1.52
N THR A 267 10.07 -27.26 -2.74
CA THR A 267 10.48 -26.31 -3.79
C THR A 267 9.38 -25.30 -4.13
N LEU A 268 8.13 -25.77 -4.31
CA LEU A 268 6.98 -24.90 -4.57
C LEU A 268 6.70 -23.96 -3.39
N CYS A 269 6.77 -24.46 -2.16
CA CYS A 269 6.56 -23.64 -0.96
C CYS A 269 7.62 -22.54 -0.84
N MET A 270 8.89 -22.90 -1.04
CA MET A 270 9.99 -21.94 -1.02
C MET A 270 9.87 -20.93 -2.17
N LEU A 271 9.40 -21.35 -3.35
CA LEU A 271 9.14 -20.44 -4.46
C LEU A 271 8.06 -19.40 -4.07
N CYS A 272 6.95 -19.82 -3.45
CA CYS A 272 5.94 -18.88 -2.96
C CYS A 272 6.53 -17.89 -1.94
N ILE A 273 7.30 -18.38 -0.96
CA ILE A 273 7.97 -17.54 0.05
C ILE A 273 8.90 -16.51 -0.61
N GLY A 274 9.72 -16.96 -1.56
CA GLY A 274 10.65 -16.10 -2.28
C GLY A 274 9.94 -15.10 -3.20
N LEU A 275 8.82 -15.48 -3.82
CA LEU A 275 8.00 -14.58 -4.63
C LEU A 275 7.33 -13.49 -3.80
N VAL A 276 6.86 -13.76 -2.58
CA VAL A 276 6.28 -12.71 -1.71
C VAL A 276 7.38 -11.72 -1.29
N LEU A 277 8.58 -12.21 -0.95
CA LEU A 277 9.73 -11.32 -0.68
C LEU A 277 10.15 -10.55 -1.94
N GLY A 278 10.20 -11.20 -3.09
CA GLY A 278 10.53 -10.58 -4.36
C GLY A 278 9.52 -9.52 -4.78
N PHE A 279 8.23 -9.78 -4.60
CA PHE A 279 7.15 -8.81 -4.79
C PHE A 279 7.39 -7.59 -3.89
N PHE A 280 7.69 -7.81 -2.62
CA PHE A 280 7.97 -6.74 -1.67
C PHE A 280 9.20 -5.90 -2.07
N VAL A 281 10.31 -6.55 -2.44
CA VAL A 281 11.52 -5.85 -2.95
C VAL A 281 11.18 -5.04 -4.20
N SER A 282 10.41 -5.60 -5.13
CA SER A 282 9.96 -4.91 -6.34
C SER A 282 9.13 -3.67 -5.98
N THR A 283 8.14 -3.79 -5.08
CA THR A 283 7.36 -2.64 -4.59
C THR A 283 8.23 -1.56 -3.97
N MET A 284 9.26 -1.93 -3.18
CA MET A 284 10.22 -0.99 -2.61
C MET A 284 11.02 -0.25 -3.69
N THR A 285 11.49 -0.95 -4.73
CA THR A 285 12.25 -0.31 -5.82
C THR A 285 11.42 0.74 -6.55
N PHE A 286 10.15 0.46 -6.84
CA PHE A 286 9.25 1.40 -7.52
C PHE A 286 8.69 2.50 -6.62
N PHE A 287 8.78 2.34 -5.30
CA PHE A 287 8.45 3.41 -4.36
C PHE A 287 9.54 4.49 -4.30
N THR A 288 10.77 4.17 -4.70
CA THR A 288 11.83 5.18 -4.86
C THR A 288 11.56 6.07 -6.09
N PRO A 289 12.27 7.21 -6.24
CA PRO A 289 12.12 8.09 -7.40
C PRO A 289 12.30 7.41 -8.77
N LEU A 290 12.90 6.21 -8.80
CA LEU A 290 12.96 5.37 -10.00
C LEU A 290 11.58 5.07 -10.59
N GLY A 291 10.54 4.90 -9.76
CA GLY A 291 9.20 4.57 -10.25
C GLY A 291 8.49 5.70 -11.00
N ASN A 292 8.94 6.95 -10.82
CA ASN A 292 8.36 8.12 -11.47
C ASN A 292 9.02 8.47 -12.82
N LEU A 293 9.93 7.62 -13.33
CA LEU A 293 10.54 7.84 -14.63
C LEU A 293 9.51 7.65 -15.75
N LYS A 294 9.55 8.51 -16.78
CA LYS A 294 8.63 8.49 -17.92
C LYS A 294 8.51 7.10 -18.59
N VAL A 295 9.57 6.30 -18.56
CA VAL A 295 9.62 4.93 -19.11
C VAL A 295 8.62 3.98 -18.41
N PHE A 296 8.38 4.17 -17.11
CA PHE A 296 7.49 3.31 -16.32
C PHE A 296 6.02 3.72 -16.36
N HIS A 297 5.68 4.78 -17.10
CA HIS A 297 4.29 5.09 -17.41
C HIS A 297 3.68 4.07 -18.39
N ASP A 298 4.52 3.34 -19.13
CA ASP A 298 4.06 2.19 -19.92
C ASP A 298 3.83 0.97 -19.01
N ASP A 299 2.61 0.44 -19.00
CA ASP A 299 2.23 -0.71 -18.19
C ASP A 299 2.98 -1.99 -18.58
N ALA A 300 3.22 -2.23 -19.86
CA ALA A 300 3.93 -3.43 -20.29
C ALA A 300 5.37 -3.41 -19.76
N VAL A 301 6.04 -2.27 -19.89
CA VAL A 301 7.41 -2.08 -19.38
C VAL A 301 7.46 -2.22 -17.86
N PHE A 302 6.52 -1.57 -17.16
CA PHE A 302 6.43 -1.65 -15.70
C PHE A 302 6.22 -3.08 -15.22
N TRP A 303 5.21 -3.80 -15.70
CA TRP A 303 4.87 -5.14 -15.21
C TRP A 303 5.95 -6.18 -15.56
N VAL A 304 6.61 -6.05 -16.71
CA VAL A 304 7.74 -6.93 -17.08
C VAL A 304 8.91 -6.72 -16.12
N ILE A 305 9.35 -5.47 -15.92
CA ILE A 305 10.48 -5.18 -15.03
C ILE A 305 10.14 -5.54 -13.58
N PHE A 306 8.92 -5.22 -13.14
CA PHE A 306 8.40 -5.59 -11.83
C PHE A 306 8.46 -7.10 -11.60
N SER A 307 8.01 -7.89 -12.58
CA SER A 307 8.02 -9.35 -12.51
C SER A 307 9.43 -9.92 -12.55
N CYS A 308 10.33 -9.34 -13.36
CA CYS A 308 11.73 -9.73 -13.41
C CYS A 308 12.41 -9.55 -12.04
N ILE A 309 12.21 -8.40 -11.37
CA ILE A 309 12.73 -8.17 -10.02
C ILE A 309 12.14 -9.17 -9.02
N ALA A 310 10.82 -9.42 -9.10
CA ALA A 310 10.14 -10.34 -8.20
C ALA A 310 10.62 -11.80 -8.34
N ILE A 311 10.95 -12.25 -9.55
CA ILE A 311 11.47 -13.60 -9.84
C ILE A 311 12.97 -13.70 -9.54
N LEU A 312 13.72 -12.63 -9.70
CA LEU A 312 15.17 -12.61 -9.46
C LEU A 312 15.51 -12.99 -8.00
N ILE A 313 14.72 -12.52 -7.04
CA ILE A 313 14.94 -12.81 -5.60
C ILE A 313 14.91 -14.32 -5.29
N PRO A 314 13.83 -15.09 -5.59
CA PRO A 314 13.85 -16.53 -5.36
C PRO A 314 14.95 -17.24 -6.14
N VAL A 315 15.31 -16.79 -7.35
CA VAL A 315 16.40 -17.37 -8.14
C VAL A 315 17.76 -17.22 -7.46
N ILE A 316 18.09 -16.02 -6.98
CA ILE A 316 19.35 -15.75 -6.26
C ILE A 316 19.46 -16.61 -5.01
N PHE A 317 18.36 -16.75 -4.27
CA PHE A 317 18.34 -17.50 -3.02
C PHE A 317 18.06 -19.01 -3.18
N MET A 318 17.99 -19.56 -4.41
CA MET A 318 17.81 -21.00 -4.62
C MET A 318 18.87 -21.85 -3.90
N GLY A 319 20.11 -21.35 -3.83
CA GLY A 319 21.21 -22.03 -3.12
C GLY A 319 21.16 -21.90 -1.61
N CYS A 320 20.35 -20.99 -1.07
CA CYS A 320 20.32 -20.63 0.36
C CYS A 320 18.88 -20.45 0.86
N LEU A 321 18.04 -21.46 0.65
CA LEU A 321 16.61 -21.47 1.00
C LEU A 321 16.35 -21.06 2.46
N ARG A 322 17.21 -21.49 3.38
CA ARG A 322 17.11 -21.13 4.79
C ARG A 322 17.19 -19.61 5.03
N ILE A 323 18.16 -18.95 4.38
CA ILE A 323 18.36 -17.50 4.54
C ILE A 323 17.16 -16.76 3.96
N MET A 324 16.70 -17.18 2.77
CA MET A 324 15.49 -16.62 2.15
C MET A 324 14.31 -16.66 3.11
N ASN A 325 14.08 -17.80 3.75
CA ASN A 325 12.96 -17.99 4.65
C ASN A 325 13.01 -17.05 5.86
N ILE A 326 14.17 -16.97 6.51
CA ILE A 326 14.39 -16.09 7.66
C ILE A 326 14.22 -14.62 7.26
N LEU A 327 14.75 -14.23 6.09
CA LEU A 327 14.59 -12.88 5.55
C LEU A 327 13.13 -12.54 5.28
N THR A 328 12.40 -13.44 4.61
CA THR A 328 10.97 -13.28 4.34
C THR A 328 10.19 -13.11 5.65
N CYS A 329 10.40 -14.00 6.63
CA CYS A 329 9.78 -13.90 7.94
C CYS A 329 10.02 -12.54 8.60
N GLY A 330 11.29 -12.11 8.68
CA GLY A 330 11.66 -10.87 9.35
C GLY A 330 11.12 -9.63 8.66
N VAL A 331 11.29 -9.53 7.33
CA VAL A 331 10.91 -8.35 6.55
C VAL A 331 9.39 -8.25 6.39
N ILE A 332 8.74 -9.34 5.97
CA ILE A 332 7.29 -9.32 5.66
C ILE A 332 6.48 -9.36 6.96
N GLY A 333 6.94 -10.12 7.95
CA GLY A 333 6.34 -10.15 9.29
C GLY A 333 6.39 -8.78 9.96
N SER A 334 7.53 -8.09 9.94
CA SER A 334 7.62 -6.73 10.51
C SER A 334 6.86 -5.69 9.69
N TYR A 335 6.80 -5.81 8.36
CA TYR A 335 6.02 -4.89 7.52
C TYR A 335 4.51 -4.95 7.81
N SER A 336 3.98 -6.12 8.22
CA SER A 336 2.58 -6.21 8.65
C SER A 336 2.24 -5.29 9.83
N VAL A 337 3.22 -5.02 10.72
CA VAL A 337 3.08 -4.07 11.83
C VAL A 337 3.00 -2.64 11.32
N VAL A 338 3.79 -2.29 10.29
CA VAL A 338 3.73 -0.98 9.62
C VAL A 338 2.34 -0.74 9.03
N LEU A 339 1.77 -1.75 8.36
CA LEU A 339 0.40 -1.67 7.84
C LEU A 339 -0.66 -1.48 8.93
N ALA A 340 -0.45 -2.05 10.11
CA ALA A 340 -1.34 -1.80 11.25
C ALA A 340 -1.18 -0.38 11.79
N ILE A 341 0.04 0.12 11.96
CA ILE A 341 0.29 1.50 12.42
C ILE A 341 -0.38 2.51 11.49
N ASP A 342 -0.27 2.32 10.17
CA ASP A 342 -0.92 3.16 9.16
C ASP A 342 -2.45 3.23 9.29
N SER A 343 -3.09 2.18 9.83
CA SER A 343 -4.54 2.19 10.06
C SER A 343 -4.97 3.07 11.24
N TYR A 344 -4.02 3.46 12.10
CA TYR A 344 -4.24 4.30 13.30
C TYR A 344 -3.56 5.65 13.25
N MET A 345 -2.58 5.83 12.38
CA MET A 345 -1.82 7.07 12.20
C MET A 345 -1.60 7.30 10.70
N TYR A 346 -1.61 8.56 10.25
CA TYR A 346 -1.23 8.87 8.87
C TYR A 346 0.26 8.55 8.70
N THR A 347 0.57 7.62 7.78
CA THR A 347 1.95 7.32 7.38
C THR A 347 2.02 7.11 5.87
N SER A 348 3.17 7.36 5.28
CA SER A 348 3.40 7.15 3.84
C SER A 348 3.86 5.72 3.50
N LEU A 349 4.27 4.92 4.50
CA LEU A 349 4.92 3.62 4.29
C LEU A 349 3.98 2.51 3.81
N SER A 350 2.67 2.61 4.06
CA SER A 350 1.69 1.67 3.48
C SER A 350 1.59 1.81 1.96
N TYR A 351 1.88 3.00 1.43
CA TYR A 351 1.83 3.29 -0.02
C TYR A 351 2.86 2.51 -0.82
N ILE A 352 3.86 1.91 -0.17
CA ILE A 352 4.81 1.02 -0.83
C ILE A 352 4.07 -0.14 -1.51
N THR A 353 3.14 -0.80 -0.81
CA THR A 353 2.33 -1.87 -1.40
C THR A 353 1.03 -1.36 -2.01
N LEU A 354 0.43 -0.27 -1.46
CA LEU A 354 -0.83 0.25 -1.98
C LEU A 354 -0.69 0.88 -3.38
N ASN A 355 0.44 1.51 -3.74
CA ASN A 355 0.60 2.08 -5.07
C ASN A 355 0.58 1.00 -6.17
N VAL A 356 1.25 -0.14 -5.94
CA VAL A 356 1.21 -1.27 -6.87
C VAL A 356 -0.17 -1.91 -6.91
N LEU A 357 -0.85 -2.01 -5.76
CA LEU A 357 -2.23 -2.44 -5.71
C LEU A 357 -3.15 -1.51 -6.50
N ARG A 358 -3.02 -0.19 -6.36
CA ARG A 358 -3.80 0.82 -7.11
C ARG A 358 -3.56 0.69 -8.60
N ARG A 359 -2.31 0.49 -9.04
CA ARG A 359 -1.99 0.26 -10.45
C ARG A 359 -2.60 -1.04 -11.00
N ALA A 360 -2.65 -2.10 -10.19
CA ALA A 360 -3.34 -3.34 -10.59
C ALA A 360 -4.87 -3.18 -10.67
N LEU A 361 -5.44 -2.24 -9.90
CA LEU A 361 -6.88 -2.03 -9.81
C LEU A 361 -7.41 -1.02 -10.82
N ASN A 362 -6.68 0.06 -11.09
CA ASN A 362 -7.07 1.12 -12.00
C ASN A 362 -6.07 1.22 -13.16
N MET A 363 -6.60 1.14 -14.39
CA MET A 363 -5.80 1.22 -15.61
C MET A 363 -5.25 2.64 -15.81
N ASP A 364 -5.92 3.68 -15.34
CA ASP A 364 -5.48 5.08 -15.55
C ASP A 364 -4.33 5.50 -14.60
N PHE A 365 -4.09 4.71 -13.55
CA PHE A 365 -3.06 4.99 -12.54
C PHE A 365 -1.63 4.91 -13.10
N HIS A 366 -1.42 4.36 -14.31
CA HIS A 366 -0.11 4.34 -14.97
C HIS A 366 0.46 5.76 -15.19
N ARG A 367 -0.38 6.80 -15.19
CA ARG A 367 0.05 8.20 -15.35
C ARG A 367 0.33 8.92 -14.03
N ALA A 368 -0.05 8.32 -12.91
CA ALA A 368 -0.02 8.98 -11.62
C ALA A 368 1.40 8.99 -11.04
N PHE A 369 1.89 10.17 -10.66
CA PHE A 369 3.12 10.30 -9.88
C PHE A 369 2.89 9.80 -8.44
N THR A 370 3.77 8.93 -7.95
CA THR A 370 3.62 8.26 -6.64
C THR A 370 4.46 8.89 -5.54
N ASN A 371 4.72 10.20 -5.63
CA ASN A 371 5.43 10.93 -4.58
C ASN A 371 4.62 10.93 -3.28
N VAL A 372 5.32 10.71 -2.17
CA VAL A 372 4.74 10.74 -0.83
C VAL A 372 5.59 11.63 0.08
N PRO A 373 4.98 12.28 1.09
CA PRO A 373 5.75 13.01 2.09
C PRO A 373 6.55 12.03 2.95
N PHE A 374 7.76 12.42 3.34
CA PHE A 374 8.50 11.77 4.42
C PHE A 374 8.57 12.74 5.59
N GLN A 375 7.65 12.59 6.55
CA GLN A 375 7.60 13.42 7.75
C GLN A 375 8.17 12.70 8.97
N THR A 376 8.16 13.37 10.12
CA THR A 376 8.72 12.83 11.38
C THR A 376 8.11 11.48 11.75
N ASN A 377 6.80 11.30 11.57
CA ASN A 377 6.13 10.02 11.85
C ASN A 377 6.68 8.90 10.97
N ASP A 378 6.88 9.16 9.68
CA ASP A 378 7.45 8.18 8.75
C ASP A 378 8.86 7.77 9.14
N PHE A 379 9.71 8.71 9.58
CA PHE A 379 11.05 8.38 10.07
C PHE A 379 10.99 7.49 11.32
N ILE A 380 10.07 7.76 12.24
CA ILE A 380 9.88 6.95 13.45
C ILE A 380 9.41 5.54 13.09
N VAL A 381 8.41 5.41 12.20
CA VAL A 381 7.88 4.11 11.78
C VAL A 381 8.89 3.34 10.94
N LEU A 382 9.65 4.00 10.07
CA LEU A 382 10.73 3.40 9.29
C LEU A 382 11.84 2.85 10.22
N ALA A 383 12.24 3.62 11.23
CA ALA A 383 13.21 3.17 12.23
C ALA A 383 12.67 1.96 13.02
N THR A 384 11.41 2.02 13.43
CA THR A 384 10.73 0.92 14.14
C THR A 384 10.69 -0.34 13.29
N TRP A 385 10.34 -0.21 12.01
CA TRP A 385 10.32 -1.31 11.05
C TRP A 385 11.71 -1.93 10.87
N GLY A 386 12.74 -1.11 10.67
CA GLY A 386 14.12 -1.57 10.57
C GLY A 386 14.59 -2.33 11.81
N MET A 387 14.28 -1.81 13.01
CA MET A 387 14.63 -2.48 14.27
C MET A 387 13.90 -3.81 14.44
N LEU A 388 12.61 -3.87 14.11
CA LEU A 388 11.83 -5.11 14.15
C LEU A 388 12.37 -6.15 13.15
N ALA A 389 12.67 -5.75 11.92
CA ALA A 389 13.22 -6.63 10.91
C ALA A 389 14.59 -7.20 11.32
N VAL A 390 15.52 -6.33 11.74
CA VAL A 390 16.88 -6.74 12.15
C VAL A 390 16.84 -7.62 13.40
N SER A 391 16.05 -7.26 14.41
CA SER A 391 15.91 -8.08 15.62
C SER A 391 15.27 -9.45 15.32
N GLY A 392 14.24 -9.50 14.48
CA GLY A 392 13.63 -10.76 14.03
C GLY A 392 14.63 -11.66 13.30
N ILE A 393 15.34 -11.11 12.30
CA ILE A 393 16.33 -11.85 11.50
C ILE A 393 17.47 -12.38 12.38
N THR A 394 18.05 -11.53 13.23
CA THR A 394 19.17 -11.92 14.10
C THR A 394 18.77 -13.00 15.12
N LEU A 395 17.59 -12.89 15.72
CA LEU A 395 17.08 -13.89 16.66
C LEU A 395 16.81 -15.23 15.99
N GLN A 396 16.23 -15.24 14.79
CA GLN A 396 15.98 -16.48 14.04
C GLN A 396 17.30 -17.16 13.61
N ILE A 397 18.24 -16.39 13.05
CA ILE A 397 19.58 -16.91 12.69
C ILE A 397 20.28 -17.50 13.92
N GLY A 398 20.26 -16.78 15.05
CA GLY A 398 20.92 -17.18 16.28
C GLY A 398 20.35 -18.48 16.86
N ARG A 399 19.02 -18.60 16.97
CA ARG A 399 18.35 -19.78 17.54
C ARG A 399 18.53 -21.04 16.69
N GLU A 400 18.59 -20.89 15.39
CA GLU A 400 18.47 -22.03 14.48
C GLU A 400 19.83 -22.49 13.93
N ARG A 401 20.93 -21.82 14.28
CA ARG A 401 22.29 -22.13 13.80
C ARG A 401 22.65 -23.62 13.86
N ARG A 402 22.09 -24.37 14.81
CA ARG A 402 22.41 -25.80 15.05
C ARG A 402 21.37 -26.79 14.50
N GLN A 403 20.29 -26.33 13.85
CA GLN A 403 19.24 -27.22 13.34
C GLN A 403 19.35 -27.46 11.83
N PRO A 404 19.09 -28.69 11.36
CA PRO A 404 19.02 -28.98 9.93
C PRO A 404 17.76 -28.36 9.33
N PHE A 405 17.95 -27.56 8.27
CA PHE A 405 16.90 -27.16 7.34
C PHE A 405 17.17 -27.90 6.03
N PRO A 406 16.17 -28.52 5.36
CA PRO A 406 14.71 -28.29 5.49
C PRO A 406 14.01 -29.14 6.57
N PRO A 407 12.79 -28.74 7.01
CA PRO A 407 11.99 -29.58 7.89
C PRO A 407 11.67 -30.93 7.22
N PRO A 408 11.79 -32.05 7.94
CA PRO A 408 11.53 -33.36 7.39
C PRO A 408 10.06 -33.53 6.97
N HIS A 409 9.83 -34.30 5.90
CA HIS A 409 8.50 -34.52 5.33
C HIS A 409 7.55 -35.16 6.38
N PRO A 410 6.54 -34.42 6.87
CA PRO A 410 5.75 -34.84 8.02
C PRO A 410 4.93 -36.10 7.73
N TYR A 411 4.42 -36.28 6.51
CA TYR A 411 3.72 -37.51 6.16
C TYR A 411 4.63 -38.74 5.99
N LYS A 412 5.91 -38.57 5.60
CA LYS A 412 6.89 -39.67 5.61
C LYS A 412 7.26 -40.03 7.04
N LEU A 413 7.47 -39.04 7.91
CA LEU A 413 7.66 -39.25 9.35
C LEU A 413 6.44 -39.96 9.97
N TRP A 414 5.23 -39.49 9.69
CA TRP A 414 4.00 -40.11 10.18
C TRP A 414 3.86 -41.55 9.68
N LYS A 415 4.17 -41.81 8.40
CA LYS A 415 4.16 -43.16 7.84
C LYS A 415 5.21 -44.06 8.50
N GLN A 416 6.43 -43.56 8.68
CA GLN A 416 7.51 -44.27 9.39
C GLN A 416 7.19 -44.52 10.86
N GLU A 417 6.57 -43.56 11.56
CA GLU A 417 6.11 -43.74 12.95
C GLU A 417 4.92 -44.70 13.04
N ARG A 418 4.04 -44.71 12.04
CA ARG A 418 2.95 -45.68 11.95
C ARG A 418 3.49 -47.08 11.71
N GLU A 419 4.46 -47.23 10.80
CA GLU A 419 5.16 -48.49 10.54
C GLU A 419 5.96 -48.94 11.76
N ARG A 420 6.68 -48.04 12.46
CA ARG A 420 7.33 -48.35 13.74
C ARG A 420 6.33 -48.81 14.80
N ARG A 421 5.18 -48.13 14.94
CA ARG A 421 4.14 -48.53 15.88
C ARG A 421 3.50 -49.87 15.55
N ILE A 422 3.56 -50.34 14.30
CA ILE A 422 3.07 -51.66 13.89
C ILE A 422 4.15 -52.73 14.09
N THR A 423 5.42 -52.39 13.86
CA THR A 423 6.53 -53.36 13.85
C THR A 423 7.26 -53.49 15.19
N ASN A 424 7.22 -52.47 16.04
CA ASN A 424 7.94 -52.44 17.31
C ASN A 424 7.03 -52.84 18.46
N ILE A 425 7.02 -54.13 18.78
CA ILE A 425 6.22 -54.74 19.87
C ILE A 425 6.62 -54.17 21.25
N LEU A 426 7.84 -53.67 21.39
CA LEU A 426 8.37 -53.08 22.63
C LEU A 426 7.93 -51.62 22.85
N ASP A 427 7.26 -50.99 21.87
CA ASP A 427 6.72 -49.65 22.04
C ASP A 427 5.44 -49.73 22.89
N PRO A 428 5.34 -49.06 24.05
CA PRO A 428 4.15 -49.11 24.90
C PRO A 428 2.88 -48.63 24.17
N SER A 429 3.02 -47.87 23.08
CA SER A 429 1.90 -47.46 22.24
C SER A 429 1.34 -48.58 21.33
N HIS A 430 2.08 -49.67 21.13
CA HIS A 430 1.65 -50.86 20.38
C HIS A 430 0.52 -51.63 21.10
N HIS A 431 0.53 -51.63 22.42
CA HIS A 431 -0.47 -52.31 23.25
C HIS A 431 -1.76 -51.50 23.45
N ILE A 432 -1.85 -50.29 22.90
CA ILE A 432 -3.04 -49.46 23.08
C ILE A 432 -4.08 -49.84 22.02
N PRO A 433 -5.26 -50.38 22.39
CA PRO A 433 -6.24 -50.84 21.43
C PRO A 433 -6.76 -49.69 20.55
N PRO A 434 -7.18 -49.97 19.30
CA PRO A 434 -7.71 -48.97 18.38
C PRO A 434 -8.87 -48.17 18.99
N LEU A 435 -9.01 -46.91 18.57
CA LEU A 435 -10.02 -45.97 19.10
C LEU A 435 -11.45 -46.54 19.07
N ARG A 436 -11.77 -47.34 18.05
CA ARG A 436 -13.06 -48.02 17.91
C ARG A 436 -13.31 -48.99 19.06
N GLU A 437 -12.32 -49.79 19.46
CA GLU A 437 -12.42 -50.73 20.58
C GLU A 437 -12.43 -50.02 21.94
N ARG A 438 -11.72 -48.90 22.08
CA ARG A 438 -11.82 -48.05 23.29
C ARG A 438 -13.20 -47.40 23.45
N LEU A 439 -13.78 -46.94 22.35
CA LEU A 439 -15.14 -46.39 22.34
C LEU A 439 -16.17 -47.48 22.61
N TYR A 440 -16.01 -48.66 22.00
CA TYR A 440 -16.88 -49.81 22.25
C TYR A 440 -16.76 -50.29 23.70
N GLY A 441 -15.55 -50.40 24.24
CA GLY A 441 -15.26 -50.77 25.63
C GLY A 441 -15.84 -49.79 26.65
N ARG A 442 -15.76 -48.47 26.37
CA ARG A 442 -16.43 -47.45 27.19
C ARG A 442 -17.96 -47.52 27.07
N LEU A 443 -18.48 -47.78 25.87
CA LEU A 443 -19.92 -47.97 25.66
C LEU A 443 -20.45 -49.23 26.35
N THR A 444 -19.69 -50.32 26.37
CA THR A 444 -20.04 -51.55 27.10
C THR A 444 -19.94 -51.36 28.61
N GLN A 445 -18.92 -50.65 29.12
CA GLN A 445 -18.85 -50.27 30.54
C GLN A 445 -20.03 -49.40 30.97
N ILE A 446 -20.43 -48.44 30.15
CA ILE A 446 -21.63 -47.62 30.42
C ILE A 446 -22.88 -48.50 30.38
N LYS A 447 -22.97 -49.45 29.44
CA LYS A 447 -24.10 -50.39 29.33
C LYS A 447 -24.18 -51.34 30.53
N GLU A 448 -23.05 -51.82 31.05
CA GLU A 448 -22.98 -52.61 32.29
C GLU A 448 -23.34 -51.78 33.53
N LEU A 449 -22.98 -50.49 33.57
CA LEU A 449 -23.37 -49.58 34.65
C LEU A 449 -24.88 -49.34 34.73
N PHE A 450 -25.60 -49.52 33.61
CA PHE A 450 -27.07 -49.45 33.53
C PHE A 450 -27.76 -50.81 33.72
N GLN A 451 -27.01 -51.92 33.79
CA GLN A 451 -27.55 -53.24 34.05
C GLN A 451 -27.48 -53.51 35.57
N LYS A 452 -28.57 -53.13 36.22
CA LYS A 452 -28.84 -53.28 37.67
C LYS A 452 -28.35 -54.63 38.22
N GLU A 453 -27.62 -54.55 39.34
CA GLU A 453 -27.17 -55.68 40.16
C GLU A 453 -28.24 -56.76 40.32
N GLN A 454 -27.90 -58.00 39.96
CA GLN A 454 -28.53 -59.19 40.53
C GLN A 454 -27.61 -59.75 41.61
N LEU A 455 -28.12 -59.79 42.84
CA LEU A 455 -27.52 -60.48 43.98
C LEU A 455 -27.29 -61.96 43.67
N ALA A 456 -26.07 -62.45 43.88
CA ALA A 456 -25.83 -63.75 44.50
C ALA A 456 -24.33 -64.00 44.76
N GLY A 457 -23.99 -64.33 46.00
CA GLY A 457 -23.04 -65.41 46.30
C GLY A 457 -21.62 -65.00 46.65
N GLU A 458 -21.27 -65.16 47.92
CA GLU A 458 -19.90 -65.28 48.44
C GLU A 458 -19.01 -66.17 47.55
N ARG A 459 -17.75 -65.75 47.34
CA ARG A 459 -16.56 -66.55 47.70
C ARG A 459 -15.25 -65.75 47.56
N THR A 460 -14.49 -65.83 48.65
CA THR A 460 -13.07 -65.55 48.96
C THR A 460 -12.07 -65.19 47.84
N PRO A 461 -11.08 -64.31 48.12
CA PRO A 461 -9.99 -64.03 47.20
C PRO A 461 -8.92 -65.14 47.27
N LEU A 462 -8.53 -65.68 46.11
CA LEU A 462 -7.28 -66.42 45.97
C LEU A 462 -6.28 -65.54 45.23
N LEU A 463 -5.15 -65.30 45.91
CA LEU A 463 -3.87 -64.88 45.36
C LEU A 463 -3.46 -65.80 44.20
N LEU A 464 -3.12 -65.21 43.05
CA LEU A 464 -1.86 -65.47 42.34
C LEU A 464 -1.54 -64.35 41.35
#